data_AF-A0A4Y2A7F7-F1
#
_entry.id   AF-A0A4Y2A7F7-F1
#
_cell.length_a   1.000
_cell.length_b   1.000
_cell.length_c   1.000
_cell.angle_alpha   90.00
_cell.angle_beta   90.00
_cell.angle_gamma   90.00
#
_symmetry.space_group_name_H-M   'P 1'
#
loop_
_entity.id
_entity.type
_entity.pdbx_description
1 polymer ?
#
loop_
_entity_poly.entity_id
_entity_poly.type
_entity_poly.pdbx_seq_one_letter_code
_entity_poly.pdbx_strand_id
1 'polypeptide(L)'
;MLSWLLRSRSEEKLKETKTVVTVTAINGLLKQIPGCENCEEDDVSSWLDCDADDSGFQLMSDDEIIAQERKPNSDDDNSEKDEN
;
A
#
# COMPACT_ATOMS: atom_id res chain seq x y z
N MET A 1 -24.01 -13.15 -28.08
CA MET A 1 -23.12 -14.15 -27.44
C MET A 1 -21.80 -13.54 -26.98
N LEU A 2 -21.15 -12.67 -27.76
CA LEU A 2 -19.89 -12.02 -27.36
C LEU A 2 -20.01 -11.12 -26.12
N SER A 3 -21.16 -10.45 -25.92
CA SER A 3 -21.40 -9.59 -24.75
C SER A 3 -21.43 -10.37 -23.43
N TRP A 4 -21.95 -11.61 -23.46
CA TRP A 4 -21.92 -12.50 -22.30
C TRP A 4 -20.50 -12.97 -22.01
N LEU A 5 -19.74 -13.33 -23.04
CA LEU A 5 -18.35 -13.76 -22.88
C LEU A 5 -17.44 -12.65 -22.33
N LEU A 6 -17.65 -11.40 -22.75
CA LEU A 6 -16.87 -10.26 -22.23
C LEU A 6 -17.25 -9.92 -20.79
N ARG A 7 -18.55 -10.04 -20.43
CA ARG A 7 -19.02 -9.90 -19.06
C ARG A 7 -18.49 -11.02 -18.16
N SER A 8 -18.59 -12.28 -18.57
CA SER A 8 -18.00 -13.42 -17.86
C SER A 8 -16.49 -13.25 -17.69
N ARG A 9 -15.77 -12.87 -18.76
CA ARG A 9 -14.33 -12.60 -18.68
C ARG A 9 -13.99 -11.43 -17.74
N SER A 10 -14.82 -10.39 -17.69
CA SER A 10 -14.65 -9.29 -16.73
C SER A 10 -14.96 -9.71 -15.29
N GLU A 11 -15.97 -10.57 -15.09
CA GLU A 11 -16.34 -11.13 -13.78
C GLU A 11 -15.30 -12.14 -13.29
N GLU A 12 -14.69 -12.92 -14.18
CA GLU A 12 -13.56 -13.82 -13.90
C GLU A 12 -12.29 -13.04 -13.55
N LYS A 13 -11.98 -11.97 -14.29
CA LYS A 13 -10.84 -11.08 -13.96
C LYS A 13 -11.04 -10.32 -12.63
N LEU A 14 -12.29 -10.05 -12.25
CA LEU A 14 -12.65 -9.45 -10.95
C LEU A 14 -12.69 -10.49 -9.80
N LYS A 15 -12.92 -11.77 -10.11
CA LYS A 15 -12.77 -12.89 -9.15
C LYS A 15 -11.30 -13.24 -8.92
N GLU A 16 -10.45 -13.05 -9.93
CA GLU A 16 -9.00 -13.25 -9.87
C GLU A 16 -8.28 -12.24 -8.98
N THR A 17 -8.94 -11.14 -8.59
CA THR A 17 -8.40 -10.13 -7.66
C THR A 17 -9.34 -9.83 -6.49
N LYS A 18 -9.99 -10.85 -5.94
CA LYS A 18 -10.54 -10.77 -4.59
C LYS A 18 -10.09 -11.98 -3.77
N THR A 19 -8.77 -12.10 -3.63
CA THR A 19 -8.17 -12.89 -2.56
C THR A 19 -8.53 -12.21 -1.24
N VAL A 20 -9.47 -12.80 -0.50
CA VAL A 20 -9.72 -12.43 0.88
C VAL A 20 -8.49 -12.91 1.64
N VAL A 21 -7.54 -12.01 1.85
CA VAL A 21 -6.30 -12.34 2.56
C VAL A 21 -6.65 -12.47 4.04
N THR A 22 -6.56 -13.68 4.57
CA THR A 22 -6.79 -13.95 6.00
C THR A 22 -5.47 -13.93 6.75
N VAL A 23 -5.43 -13.30 7.92
CA VAL A 23 -4.26 -13.22 8.82
C VAL A 23 -3.57 -14.58 8.99
N THR A 24 -4.35 -15.63 9.26
CA THR A 24 -3.84 -17.00 9.46
C THR A 24 -3.16 -17.58 8.22
N ALA A 25 -3.64 -17.24 7.02
CA ALA A 25 -3.00 -17.69 5.79
C ALA A 25 -1.64 -17.00 5.58
N ILE A 26 -1.53 -15.70 5.89
CA ILE A 26 -0.26 -14.97 5.84
C ILE A 26 0.71 -15.55 6.88
N ASN A 27 0.26 -15.73 8.12
CA ASN A 27 1.10 -16.27 9.19
C ASN A 27 1.64 -17.67 8.82
N GLY A 28 0.80 -18.54 8.25
CA GLY A 28 1.23 -19.85 7.75
C GLY A 28 2.28 -19.81 6.63
N LEU A 29 2.32 -18.73 5.84
CA LEU A 29 3.37 -18.50 4.85
C LEU A 29 4.64 -17.95 5.48
N LEU A 30 4.52 -17.03 6.45
CA LEU A 30 5.66 -16.45 7.16
C LEU A 30 6.45 -17.50 7.95
N LYS A 31 5.78 -18.47 8.59
CA LYS A 31 6.45 -19.58 9.28
C LYS A 31 7.30 -20.46 8.36
N GLN A 32 7.09 -20.42 7.03
CA GLN A 32 7.93 -21.14 6.06
C GLN A 32 9.20 -20.37 5.70
N ILE A 33 9.29 -19.09 6.03
CA ILE A 33 10.44 -18.24 5.73
C ILE A 33 11.44 -18.33 6.89
N PRO A 34 12.67 -18.83 6.66
CA PRO A 34 13.68 -18.88 7.71
C PRO A 34 13.97 -17.46 8.23
N GLY A 35 13.86 -17.28 9.55
CA GLY A 35 14.03 -15.98 10.21
C GLY A 35 12.73 -15.24 10.55
N CYS A 36 11.57 -15.65 10.03
CA CYS A 36 10.27 -15.10 10.45
C CYS A 36 9.50 -16.03 11.40
N GLU A 37 10.21 -16.94 12.07
CA GLU A 37 9.59 -17.91 12.96
C GLU A 37 8.97 -17.26 14.21
N ASN A 38 9.44 -16.05 14.57
CA ASN A 38 8.91 -15.24 15.67
C ASN A 38 7.74 -14.33 15.27
N CYS A 39 7.35 -14.32 14.00
CA CYS A 39 6.23 -13.52 13.51
C CYS A 39 4.92 -14.19 13.97
N GLU A 40 4.14 -13.55 14.84
CA GLU A 40 2.86 -14.06 15.34
C GLU A 40 1.67 -13.44 14.60
N GLU A 41 0.47 -14.01 14.76
CA GLU A 41 -0.74 -13.49 14.10
C GLU A 41 -1.06 -12.04 14.49
N ASP A 42 -0.70 -11.64 15.72
CA ASP A 42 -0.84 -10.27 16.21
C ASP A 42 0.08 -9.29 15.45
N ASP A 43 1.31 -9.71 15.12
CA ASP A 43 2.23 -8.90 14.32
C ASP A 43 1.68 -8.70 12.90
N VAL A 44 1.16 -9.77 12.30
CA VAL A 44 0.54 -9.74 10.98
C VAL A 44 -0.71 -8.86 10.97
N SER A 45 -1.53 -8.94 12.02
CA SER A 45 -2.74 -8.11 12.16
C SER A 45 -2.36 -6.63 12.28
N SER A 46 -1.36 -6.32 13.10
CA SER A 46 -0.82 -4.95 13.24
C SER A 46 -0.31 -4.39 11.91
N TRP A 47 0.39 -5.19 11.09
CA TRP A 47 0.85 -4.75 9.78
C TRP A 47 -0.30 -4.48 8.80
N LEU A 48 -1.38 -5.28 8.87
CA LEU A 48 -2.56 -5.09 8.02
C LEU A 48 -3.42 -3.91 8.49
N ASP A 49 -3.48 -3.66 9.80
CA ASP A 49 -4.23 -2.54 10.37
C ASP A 49 -3.56 -1.18 10.08
N CYS A 50 -2.22 -1.14 9.91
CA CYS A 50 -1.52 0.06 9.46
C CYS A 50 -2.04 0.60 8.12
N ASP A 51 -2.43 -0.28 7.20
CA ASP A 51 -3.00 0.09 5.90
C ASP A 51 -4.50 0.44 5.98
N ALA A 52 -5.18 0.06 7.07
CA ALA A 52 -6.63 0.27 7.23
C ALA A 52 -6.98 1.70 7.68
N ASP A 53 -6.13 2.30 8.52
CA ASP A 53 -6.36 3.64 9.08
C ASP A 53 -5.66 4.77 8.29
N ASP A 54 -4.69 4.43 7.43
CA ASP A 54 -4.02 5.41 6.57
C ASP A 54 -4.57 5.40 5.14
N SER A 55 -5.70 6.09 4.98
CA SER A 55 -6.25 6.43 3.66
C SER A 55 -5.31 7.26 2.76
N GLY A 56 -4.14 7.68 3.26
CA GLY A 56 -3.20 8.57 2.58
C GLY A 56 -2.22 7.90 1.63
N PHE A 57 -1.88 6.61 1.81
CA PHE A 57 -0.81 5.98 1.02
C PHE A 57 -1.26 5.22 -0.23
N GLN A 58 -2.57 5.10 -0.48
CA GLN A 58 -3.07 4.49 -1.74
C GLN A 58 -3.42 5.49 -2.85
N LEU A 59 -3.13 6.79 -2.74
CA LEU A 59 -3.83 7.79 -3.55
C LEU A 59 -3.00 8.78 -4.37
N MET A 60 -1.71 8.50 -4.60
CA MET A 60 -0.99 9.24 -5.64
C MET A 60 -0.81 8.37 -6.86
N SER A 61 -1.31 8.84 -8.00
CA SER A 61 -0.86 8.29 -9.29
C SER A 61 0.63 8.58 -9.47
N ASP A 62 1.31 7.84 -10.34
CA ASP A 62 2.72 8.07 -10.65
C ASP A 62 3.02 9.56 -10.96
N ASP A 63 2.08 10.26 -11.61
CA ASP A 63 2.18 11.68 -11.91
C ASP A 63 2.15 12.59 -10.66
N GLU A 64 1.35 12.23 -9.66
CA GLU A 64 1.21 12.98 -8.42
C GLU A 64 2.43 12.77 -7.49
N ILE A 65 3.02 11.57 -7.49
CA ILE A 65 4.27 11.26 -6.79
C ILE A 65 5.42 12.11 -7.38
N ILE A 66 5.57 12.12 -8.70
CA ILE A 66 6.63 12.88 -9.39
C ILE A 66 6.44 14.39 -9.17
N ALA A 67 5.20 14.87 -9.10
CA ALA A 67 4.90 16.27 -8.83
C ALA A 67 5.29 16.70 -7.41
N GLN A 68 5.17 15.81 -6.42
CA GLN A 68 5.65 16.08 -5.05
C GLN A 68 7.17 16.03 -4.94
N GLU A 69 7.84 15.04 -5.55
CA GLU A 69 9.30 14.92 -5.50
C GLU A 69 10.00 16.14 -6.14
N ARG A 70 9.35 16.77 -7.13
CA ARG A 70 9.85 17.98 -7.79
C ARG A 70 9.56 19.28 -7.03
N LYS A 71 8.81 19.25 -5.93
CA LYS A 71 8.73 20.44 -5.07
C LYS A 71 10.09 20.59 -4.38
N PRO A 72 10.87 21.64 -4.65
CA PRO A 72 11.97 21.96 -3.76
C PRO A 72 11.35 22.18 -2.38
N ASN A 73 11.82 21.43 -1.38
CA ASN A 73 11.54 21.75 0.01
C ASN A 73 11.96 23.20 0.18
N SER A 74 10.98 24.09 0.26
CA SER A 74 11.22 25.48 0.56
C SER A 74 11.59 25.51 2.03
N ASP A 75 12.87 25.27 2.32
CA ASP A 75 13.50 25.60 3.60
C ASP A 75 13.49 27.13 3.71
N ASP A 76 12.30 27.69 3.92
CA ASP A 76 12.06 29.11 4.16
C ASP A 76 12.03 29.31 5.67
N ASP A 77 13.18 29.12 6.32
CA ASP A 77 13.40 29.52 7.70
C ASP A 77 14.90 29.68 7.99
N ASN A 78 15.50 30.77 7.52
CA ASN A 78 16.37 31.62 8.35
C ASN A 78 16.75 32.91 7.60
N SER A 79 15.88 33.92 7.63
CA SER A 79 16.27 35.28 7.26
C SER A 79 17.01 35.95 8.41
N GLU A 80 18.28 35.59 8.64
CA GLU A 80 19.19 36.42 9.43
C GLU A 80 19.61 37.63 8.58
N LYS A 81 18.84 38.72 8.70
CA LYS A 81 19.30 40.05 8.30
C LYS A 81 20.13 40.62 9.43
N ASP A 82 21.46 40.59 9.30
CA ASP A 82 22.32 41.40 10.14
C ASP A 82 22.78 42.64 9.36
N GLU A 83 22.23 43.78 9.73
CA GLU A 83 22.69 45.11 9.36
C GLU A 83 23.72 45.56 10.42
N ASN A 84 24.98 45.76 10.01
CA ASN A 84 25.81 46.95 10.31
C ASN A 84 27.31 46.74 10.02
#